data_AF-A0A931GCY5-F1
#
_entry.id   AF-A0A931GCY5-F1
#
_cell.length_a   1.000
_cell.length_b   1.000
_cell.length_c   1.000
_cell.angle_alpha   90.00
_cell.angle_beta   90.00
_cell.angle_gamma   90.00
#
_symmetry.space_group_name_H-M   'P 1'
#
loop_
_entity.id
_entity.type
_entity.pdbx_description
1 polymer ?
#
loop_
_entity_poly.entity_id
_entity_poly.type
_entity_poly.pdbx_seq_one_letter_code
_entity_poly.pdbx_strand_id
1 'polypeptide(L)'
;MMEDTASANGSVDQALSLLNRNIQDYQRLQPVSFETFLNMLNANPSRILRNIFQSFHDMVKAHVDEYEEPMDEDRAEPIFTRYDCTRLFVEGSDNPYFPDMLFANRFMKQMEYLRHGAQQNRIYIFHGPHGCGKSTFLNNLLKKFEQYANTEEGLRYEVVWRLNIKKLQEKCHSFPPSAFEQWMHLVETKEAETNSDPHIKDRFVRVQENDFIEIPCLAHDNPFLVIPKDQRRGVLDELIKNDQFKWQLFTEKEYEWVFTEDTCTVCSSIYHTLLELFQDPKTVFSMLFARPYYVNRRIGNG
;
A
#
# COMPACT_ATOMS: atom_id res chain seq x y z
N MET A 1 32.45 34.28 33.72
CA MET A 1 31.58 34.06 32.55
C MET A 1 32.05 32.78 31.85
N MET A 2 31.60 31.61 32.29
CA MET A 2 31.80 30.30 31.63
C MET A 2 31.16 29.23 32.53
N GLU A 3 29.83 29.19 32.63
CA GLU A 3 29.17 28.09 33.37
C GLU A 3 27.78 27.69 32.83
N ASP A 4 27.21 28.40 31.85
CA ASP A 4 25.84 28.14 31.36
C ASP A 4 25.72 27.29 30.08
N THR A 5 26.82 26.80 29.49
CA THR A 5 26.75 26.07 28.18
C THR A 5 26.63 24.54 28.29
N ALA A 6 26.82 23.95 29.48
CA ALA A 6 26.82 22.50 29.64
C ALA A 6 25.41 21.88 29.82
N SER A 7 24.43 22.63 30.33
CA SER A 7 23.06 22.12 30.53
C SER A 7 22.21 22.10 29.26
N ALA A 8 22.56 22.92 28.26
CA ALA A 8 21.82 23.04 27.00
C ALA A 8 22.02 21.81 26.08
N ASN A 9 23.23 21.25 26.01
CA ASN A 9 23.50 20.09 25.15
C ASN A 9 22.75 18.83 25.62
N GLY A 10 22.58 18.62 26.92
CA GLY A 10 21.79 17.50 27.45
C GLY A 10 20.30 17.59 27.11
N SER A 11 19.74 18.81 27.04
CA SER A 11 18.34 19.03 26.64
C SER A 11 18.13 18.80 25.14
N VAL A 12 19.09 19.22 24.31
CA VAL A 12 19.07 18.98 22.86
C VAL A 12 19.22 17.50 22.54
N ASP A 13 20.14 16.79 23.20
CA ASP A 13 20.34 15.35 23.00
C ASP A 13 19.12 14.54 23.50
N GLN A 14 18.49 14.96 24.59
CA GLN A 14 17.23 14.39 25.05
C GLN A 14 16.11 14.63 24.04
N ALA A 15 15.99 15.84 23.49
CA ALA A 15 15.01 16.13 22.44
C ALA A 15 15.26 15.31 21.17
N LEU A 16 16.52 15.17 20.74
CA LEU A 16 16.90 14.35 19.60
C LEU A 16 16.63 12.85 19.84
N SER A 17 16.87 12.35 21.05
CA SER A 17 16.56 10.97 21.41
C SER A 17 15.04 10.69 21.43
N LEU A 18 14.23 11.65 21.90
CA LEU A 18 12.78 11.58 21.86
C LEU A 18 12.24 11.63 20.43
N LEU A 19 12.81 12.49 19.58
CA LEU A 19 12.49 12.53 18.16
C LEU A 19 12.84 11.20 17.49
N ASN A 20 14.01 10.65 17.75
CA ASN A 20 14.43 9.36 17.18
C ASN A 20 13.50 8.21 17.61
N ARG A 21 13.02 8.20 18.86
CA ARG A 21 12.04 7.22 19.34
C ARG A 21 10.71 7.32 18.61
N ASN A 22 10.24 8.53 18.32
CA ASN A 22 9.00 8.75 17.57
C ASN A 22 9.17 8.52 16.06
N ILE A 23 10.39 8.60 15.53
CA ILE A 23 10.73 8.34 14.12
C ILE A 23 10.89 6.84 13.82
N GLN A 24 10.83 5.95 14.83
CA GLN A 24 10.92 4.49 14.63
C GLN A 24 9.88 3.92 13.66
N ASP A 25 8.79 4.64 13.37
CA ASP A 25 7.86 4.27 12.30
C ASP A 25 8.55 4.15 10.93
N TYR A 26 9.67 4.85 10.67
CA TYR A 26 10.46 4.68 9.44
C TYR A 26 11.11 3.29 9.34
N GLN A 27 11.40 2.62 10.46
CA GLN A 27 11.93 1.26 10.41
C GLN A 27 10.89 0.27 9.88
N ARG A 28 9.60 0.55 10.11
CA ARG A 28 8.48 -0.23 9.55
C ARG A 28 8.35 -0.05 8.04
N LEU A 29 8.98 0.97 7.45
CA LEU A 29 8.91 1.27 6.01
C LEU A 29 10.11 0.73 5.23
N GLN A 30 10.96 -0.07 5.86
CA GLN A 30 12.12 -0.64 5.19
C GLN A 30 11.69 -1.65 4.11
N PRO A 31 12.20 -1.53 2.88
CA PRO A 31 11.92 -2.51 1.83
C PRO A 31 12.49 -3.88 2.19
N VAL A 32 11.66 -4.90 2.06
CA VAL A 32 12.03 -6.31 2.25
C VAL A 32 12.28 -6.97 0.90
N SER A 33 13.12 -8.02 0.88
CA SER A 33 13.39 -8.76 -0.35
C SER A 33 12.15 -9.49 -0.86
N PHE A 34 12.08 -9.74 -2.17
CA PHE A 34 10.98 -10.50 -2.75
C PHE A 34 10.82 -11.91 -2.13
N GLU A 35 11.91 -12.58 -1.78
CA GLU A 35 11.86 -13.87 -1.08
C GLU A 35 11.19 -13.76 0.28
N THR A 36 11.51 -12.72 1.05
CA THR A 36 10.87 -12.44 2.34
C THR A 36 9.39 -12.15 2.14
N PHE A 37 9.04 -11.42 1.08
CA PHE A 37 7.67 -11.16 0.69
C PHE A 37 6.89 -12.44 0.35
N LEU A 38 7.47 -13.38 -0.41
CA LEU A 38 6.85 -14.67 -0.69
C LEU A 38 6.66 -15.51 0.58
N ASN A 39 7.59 -15.45 1.54
CA ASN A 39 7.42 -16.10 2.84
C ASN A 39 6.28 -15.48 3.66
N MET A 40 6.11 -14.15 3.62
CA MET A 40 4.96 -13.49 4.25
C MET A 40 3.64 -13.86 3.56
N LEU A 41 3.65 -13.99 2.23
CA LEU A 41 2.50 -14.46 1.45
C LEU A 41 2.11 -15.89 1.83
N ASN A 42 3.08 -16.78 2.01
CA ASN A 42 2.84 -18.15 2.48
C ASN A 42 2.26 -18.16 3.90
N ALA A 43 2.75 -17.29 4.79
CA ALA A 43 2.27 -17.22 6.17
C ALA A 43 0.84 -16.66 6.28
N ASN A 44 0.51 -15.59 5.55
CA ASN A 44 -0.78 -14.89 5.64
C ASN A 44 -1.27 -14.43 4.24
N PRO A 45 -1.75 -15.34 3.39
CA PRO A 45 -2.04 -15.02 1.99
C PRO A 45 -3.24 -14.07 1.84
N SER A 46 -4.25 -14.18 2.71
CA SER A 46 -5.44 -13.32 2.69
C SER A 46 -5.13 -11.84 2.90
N ARG A 47 -4.12 -11.53 3.72
CA ARG A 47 -3.71 -10.16 4.04
C ARG A 47 -2.81 -9.57 2.95
N ILE A 48 -1.89 -10.37 2.41
CA ILE A 48 -0.94 -9.91 1.39
C ILE A 48 -1.61 -9.72 0.02
N LEU A 49 -2.55 -10.60 -0.35
CA LEU A 49 -3.31 -10.54 -1.61
C LEU A 49 -4.61 -9.73 -1.46
N ARG A 50 -4.62 -8.75 -0.56
CA ARG A 50 -5.77 -7.86 -0.36
C ARG A 50 -5.69 -6.62 -1.24
N ASN A 51 -6.80 -6.29 -1.91
CA ASN A 51 -6.91 -5.04 -2.67
C ASN A 51 -7.35 -3.87 -1.77
N ILE A 52 -7.38 -2.66 -2.33
CA ILE A 52 -7.77 -1.45 -1.61
C ILE A 52 -9.22 -1.52 -1.08
N PHE A 53 -10.14 -2.12 -1.85
CA PHE A 53 -11.55 -2.18 -1.52
C PHE A 53 -11.83 -3.15 -0.37
N GLN A 54 -11.20 -4.32 -0.39
CA GLN A 54 -11.19 -5.28 0.71
C GLN A 54 -10.57 -4.64 1.95
N SER A 55 -9.45 -3.94 1.81
CA SER A 55 -8.81 -3.23 2.95
C SER A 55 -9.74 -2.18 3.56
N PHE A 56 -10.48 -1.46 2.71
CA PHE A 56 -11.46 -0.47 3.15
C PHE A 56 -12.67 -1.11 3.82
N HIS A 57 -13.18 -2.21 3.26
CA HIS A 57 -14.25 -3.00 3.85
C HIS A 57 -13.86 -3.54 5.24
N ASP A 58 -12.67 -4.14 5.35
CA ASP A 58 -12.17 -4.73 6.58
C ASP A 58 -11.96 -3.66 7.66
N MET A 59 -11.50 -2.46 7.27
CA MET A 59 -11.42 -1.30 8.15
C MET A 59 -12.79 -0.95 8.72
N VAL A 60 -13.82 -0.86 7.87
CA VAL A 60 -15.18 -0.53 8.32
C VAL A 60 -15.70 -1.62 9.25
N LYS A 61 -15.57 -2.90 8.88
CA LYS A 61 -16.04 -4.04 9.67
C LYS A 61 -15.34 -4.15 11.02
N ALA A 62 -14.05 -3.80 11.11
CA ALA A 62 -13.32 -3.77 12.37
C ALA A 62 -13.77 -2.64 13.33
N HIS A 63 -14.38 -1.58 12.79
CA HIS A 63 -14.79 -0.38 13.56
C HIS A 63 -16.31 -0.23 13.68
N VAL A 64 -17.08 -1.21 13.23
CA VAL A 64 -18.54 -1.21 13.31
C VAL A 64 -19.00 -2.50 13.98
N ASP A 65 -19.66 -2.36 15.13
CA ASP A 65 -20.22 -3.50 15.86
C ASP A 65 -21.68 -3.73 15.42
N GLU A 66 -22.06 -5.00 15.23
CA GLU A 66 -23.43 -5.40 14.89
C GLU A 66 -24.18 -5.79 16.15
N TYR A 67 -25.31 -5.15 16.42
CA TYR A 67 -26.25 -5.61 17.44
C TYR A 67 -27.37 -6.40 16.75
N GLU A 68 -27.39 -7.71 16.99
CA GLU A 68 -28.54 -8.54 16.64
C GLU A 68 -29.70 -8.17 17.58
N GLU A 69 -30.81 -7.69 17.02
CA GLU A 69 -32.06 -7.60 17.79
C GLU A 69 -32.59 -9.02 18.01
N PRO A 70 -33.04 -9.38 19.22
CA PRO A 70 -33.66 -10.67 19.45
C PRO A 70 -34.87 -10.82 18.52
N MET A 71 -34.91 -11.94 17.80
CA MET A 71 -35.98 -12.25 16.86
C MET A 71 -37.32 -12.29 17.63
N ASP A 72 -38.21 -11.33 17.36
CA ASP A 72 -39.61 -11.46 17.76
C ASP A 72 -40.23 -12.62 16.96
N GLU A 73 -40.82 -13.61 17.63
CA GLU A 73 -41.43 -14.80 17.00
C GLU A 73 -42.49 -14.45 15.91
N ASP A 74 -43.02 -13.23 15.93
CA ASP A 74 -44.02 -12.71 14.99
C ASP A 74 -43.43 -11.97 13.75
N ARG A 75 -42.11 -11.75 13.68
CA ARG A 75 -41.45 -11.09 12.54
C ARG A 75 -40.34 -11.94 11.98
N ALA A 76 -40.53 -12.42 10.75
CA ALA A 76 -39.64 -13.37 10.11
C ALA A 76 -38.19 -12.86 9.93
N GLU A 77 -37.94 -11.55 9.82
CA GLU A 77 -36.59 -10.96 9.76
C GLU A 77 -36.62 -9.51 10.28
N PRO A 78 -35.59 -9.01 10.99
CA PRO A 78 -35.45 -7.59 11.27
C PRO A 78 -35.24 -6.82 9.95
N ILE A 79 -36.06 -5.79 9.70
CA ILE A 79 -35.98 -4.98 8.47
C ILE A 79 -34.67 -4.18 8.41
N PHE A 80 -34.05 -3.90 9.58
CA PHE A 80 -32.79 -3.17 9.70
C PHE A 80 -31.94 -3.74 10.84
N THR A 81 -30.64 -3.92 10.59
CA THR A 81 -29.67 -4.28 11.61
C THR A 81 -29.18 -3.03 12.31
N ARG A 82 -29.00 -3.08 13.64
CA ARG A 82 -28.48 -1.92 14.38
C ARG A 82 -26.96 -1.95 14.41
N TYR A 83 -26.35 -1.01 13.70
CA TYR A 83 -24.89 -0.86 13.62
C TYR A 83 -24.39 0.22 14.57
N ASP A 84 -23.36 -0.10 15.36
CA ASP A 84 -22.62 0.88 16.15
C ASP A 84 -21.47 1.47 15.33
N CYS A 85 -21.59 2.73 14.92
CA CYS A 85 -20.52 3.41 14.19
C CYS A 85 -19.71 4.38 15.07
N THR A 86 -19.81 4.28 16.40
CA THR A 86 -19.14 5.21 17.33
C THR A 86 -17.61 5.15 17.18
N ARG A 87 -17.03 3.95 17.09
CA ARG A 87 -15.59 3.77 16.89
C ARG A 87 -15.09 4.33 15.55
N LEU A 88 -15.94 4.28 14.53
CA LEU A 88 -15.62 4.75 13.19
C LEU A 88 -15.73 6.29 13.09
N PHE A 89 -16.83 6.89 13.56
CA PHE A 89 -17.12 8.30 13.28
C PHE A 89 -16.98 9.27 14.45
N VAL A 90 -16.79 8.78 15.68
CA VAL A 90 -16.73 9.60 16.90
C VAL A 90 -15.33 9.54 17.51
N GLU A 91 -14.81 8.34 17.77
CA GLU A 91 -13.53 8.18 18.47
C GLU A 91 -12.33 8.74 17.69
N GLY A 92 -11.56 9.64 18.30
CA GLY A 92 -10.37 10.25 17.67
C GLY A 92 -10.69 11.22 16.52
N SER A 93 -11.96 11.53 16.30
CA SER A 93 -12.41 12.56 15.36
C SER A 93 -12.40 13.94 16.02
N ASP A 94 -12.03 14.97 15.25
CA ASP A 94 -12.06 16.35 15.74
C ASP A 94 -13.50 16.88 15.78
N ASN A 95 -14.33 16.41 14.84
CA ASN A 95 -15.76 16.70 14.76
C ASN A 95 -16.50 15.36 14.63
N PRO A 96 -17.22 14.89 15.66
CA PRO A 96 -17.91 13.62 15.60
C PRO A 96 -19.09 13.65 14.63
N TYR A 97 -19.32 12.53 13.93
CA TYR A 97 -20.46 12.33 13.05
C TYR A 97 -21.33 11.19 13.56
N PHE A 98 -22.63 11.43 13.67
CA PHE A 98 -23.60 10.46 14.19
C PHE A 98 -24.53 10.02 13.06
N PRO A 99 -24.30 8.85 12.45
CA PRO A 99 -25.20 8.33 11.43
C PRO A 99 -26.54 7.87 12.04
N ASP A 100 -27.61 8.01 11.29
CA ASP A 100 -28.88 7.37 11.61
C ASP A 100 -28.86 5.89 11.20
N MET A 101 -29.81 5.11 11.71
CA MET A 101 -29.92 3.68 11.44
C MET A 101 -30.04 3.38 9.94
N LEU A 102 -30.81 4.20 9.20
CA LEU A 102 -31.01 4.00 7.76
C LEU A 102 -29.73 4.25 6.97
N PHE A 103 -28.98 5.31 7.30
CA PHE A 103 -27.70 5.57 6.65
C PHE A 103 -26.68 4.47 6.99
N ALA A 104 -26.59 4.02 8.23
CA ALA A 104 -25.66 2.97 8.64
C ALA A 104 -25.91 1.66 7.88
N ASN A 105 -27.17 1.21 7.77
CA ASN A 105 -27.53 0.03 6.98
C ASN A 105 -27.19 0.19 5.50
N ARG A 106 -27.50 1.35 4.91
CA ARG A 106 -27.14 1.64 3.51
C ARG A 106 -25.63 1.65 3.33
N PHE A 107 -24.89 2.24 4.25
CA PHE A 107 -23.43 2.32 4.21
C PHE A 107 -22.79 0.94 4.26
N MET A 108 -23.19 0.09 5.22
CA MET A 108 -22.66 -1.27 5.36
C MET A 108 -22.95 -2.13 4.13
N LYS A 109 -24.18 -2.07 3.59
CA LYS A 109 -24.53 -2.76 2.35
C LYS A 109 -23.66 -2.33 1.16
N GLN A 110 -23.31 -1.04 1.08
CA GLN A 110 -22.41 -0.55 0.04
C GLN A 110 -20.98 -1.03 0.24
N MET A 111 -20.52 -1.19 1.49
CA MET A 111 -19.19 -1.74 1.79
C MET A 111 -19.09 -3.22 1.39
N GLU A 112 -20.13 -4.02 1.65
CA GLU A 112 -20.18 -5.42 1.22
C GLU A 112 -20.14 -5.53 -0.32
N TYR A 113 -20.85 -4.65 -1.04
CA TYR A 113 -20.75 -4.61 -2.50
C TYR A 113 -19.37 -4.20 -3.02
N LEU A 114 -18.66 -3.31 -2.30
CA LEU A 114 -17.30 -2.91 -2.66
C LEU A 114 -16.31 -4.07 -2.56
N ARG A 115 -16.49 -4.95 -1.56
CA ARG A 115 -15.61 -6.11 -1.35
C ARG A 115 -15.63 -7.10 -2.52
N HIS A 116 -16.80 -7.43 -3.06
CA HIS A 116 -16.96 -8.47 -4.07
C HIS A 116 -16.53 -8.08 -5.50
N GLY A 117 -15.98 -6.88 -5.71
CA GLY A 117 -15.36 -6.47 -6.98
C GLY A 117 -16.29 -6.40 -8.20
N ALA A 118 -17.60 -6.57 -8.02
CA ALA A 118 -18.51 -6.87 -9.14
C ALA A 118 -18.70 -5.73 -10.16
N GLN A 119 -18.39 -4.47 -9.83
CA GLN A 119 -18.36 -3.35 -10.78
C GLN A 119 -17.48 -2.19 -10.28
N GLN A 120 -16.24 -2.13 -10.75
CA GLN A 120 -15.34 -1.00 -10.58
C GLN A 120 -15.74 0.12 -11.59
N ASN A 121 -15.58 1.39 -11.17
CA ASN A 121 -16.06 2.63 -11.82
C ASN A 121 -17.44 3.16 -11.36
N ARG A 122 -17.74 3.08 -10.05
CA ARG A 122 -18.87 3.81 -9.45
C ARG A 122 -18.41 5.11 -8.80
N ILE A 123 -19.10 6.21 -9.13
CA ILE A 123 -18.93 7.49 -8.43
C ILE A 123 -19.97 7.54 -7.32
N TYR A 124 -19.51 7.65 -6.06
CA TYR A 124 -20.40 7.83 -4.91
C TYR A 124 -20.72 9.30 -4.70
N ILE A 125 -22.00 9.66 -4.82
CA ILE A 125 -22.49 11.02 -4.60
C ILE A 125 -23.26 11.07 -3.29
N PHE A 126 -22.70 11.74 -2.29
CA PHE A 126 -23.36 11.97 -1.00
C PHE A 126 -24.18 13.26 -1.06
N HIS A 127 -25.51 13.12 -1.16
CA HIS A 127 -26.44 14.23 -1.17
C HIS A 127 -27.10 14.43 0.20
N GLY A 128 -27.40 15.69 0.54
CA GLY A 128 -28.08 16.05 1.78
C GLY A 128 -28.20 17.57 1.96
N PRO A 129 -28.97 18.07 2.94
CA PRO A 129 -29.10 19.49 3.23
C PRO A 129 -27.75 20.17 3.54
N HIS A 130 -27.68 21.50 3.53
CA HIS A 130 -26.52 22.21 4.08
C HIS A 130 -26.43 21.95 5.59
N GLY A 131 -25.22 21.75 6.12
CA GLY A 131 -25.01 21.49 7.54
C GLY A 131 -25.21 20.04 8.01
N CYS A 132 -25.57 19.08 7.14
CA CYS A 132 -25.71 17.66 7.53
C CYS A 132 -24.38 16.90 7.70
N GLY A 133 -23.24 17.60 7.82
CA GLY A 133 -21.96 16.98 8.13
C GLY A 133 -21.31 16.13 7.02
N LYS A 134 -21.71 16.26 5.74
CA LYS A 134 -21.12 15.49 4.61
C LYS A 134 -19.59 15.52 4.58
N SER A 135 -19.01 16.71 4.68
CA SER A 135 -17.55 16.86 4.69
C SER A 135 -16.93 16.28 5.97
N THR A 136 -17.64 16.34 7.09
CA THR A 136 -17.21 15.77 8.37
C THR A 136 -17.15 14.24 8.29
N PHE A 137 -18.22 13.61 7.79
CA PHE A 137 -18.29 12.17 7.55
C PHE A 137 -17.13 11.68 6.67
N LEU A 138 -16.91 12.31 5.51
CA LEU A 138 -15.84 11.93 4.60
C LEU A 138 -14.45 12.12 5.23
N ASN A 139 -14.24 13.22 5.96
CA ASN A 139 -12.96 13.45 6.63
C ASN A 139 -12.67 12.43 7.72
N ASN A 140 -13.67 12.08 8.53
CA ASN A 140 -13.52 11.09 9.60
C ASN A 140 -13.23 9.70 9.01
N LEU A 141 -13.95 9.33 7.95
CA LEU A 141 -13.74 8.06 7.25
C LEU A 141 -12.33 7.95 6.66
N LEU A 142 -11.85 9.00 5.98
CA LEU A 142 -10.49 9.04 5.44
C LEU A 142 -9.41 9.03 6.53
N LYS A 143 -9.64 9.73 7.65
CA LYS A 143 -8.71 9.74 8.80
C LYS A 143 -8.60 8.35 9.42
N LYS A 144 -9.71 7.63 9.55
CA LYS A 144 -9.74 6.24 10.03
C LYS A 144 -9.09 5.28 9.05
N PHE A 145 -9.31 5.47 7.75
CA PHE A 145 -8.62 4.69 6.73
C PHE A 145 -7.09 4.88 6.80
N GLU A 146 -6.60 6.12 6.92
CA GLU A 146 -5.17 6.42 7.10
C GLU A 146 -4.60 5.74 8.35
N GLN A 147 -5.32 5.79 9.47
CA GLN A 147 -4.92 5.10 10.70
C GLN A 147 -4.87 3.58 10.51
N TYR A 148 -5.92 2.99 9.94
CA TYR A 148 -6.02 1.55 9.72
C TYR A 148 -4.96 1.06 8.73
N ALA A 149 -4.76 1.73 7.60
CA ALA A 149 -3.78 1.32 6.58
C ALA A 149 -2.34 1.27 7.14
N ASN A 150 -2.04 2.10 8.14
CA ASN A 150 -0.74 2.13 8.81
C ASN A 150 -0.65 1.16 10.02
N THR A 151 -1.73 0.47 10.38
CA THR A 151 -1.67 -0.66 11.32
C THR A 151 -1.12 -1.90 10.64
N GLU A 152 -0.74 -2.89 11.44
CA GLU A 152 -0.36 -4.19 10.90
C GLU A 152 -1.51 -4.77 10.05
N GLU A 153 -2.72 -4.88 10.57
CA GLU A 153 -3.87 -5.47 9.87
C GLU A 153 -4.20 -4.78 8.53
N GLY A 154 -4.02 -3.47 8.45
CA GLY A 154 -4.23 -2.66 7.25
C GLY A 154 -3.08 -2.67 6.23
N LEU A 155 -1.90 -3.14 6.65
CA LEU A 155 -0.66 -2.96 5.91
C LEU A 155 -0.70 -3.63 4.53
N ARG A 156 -0.25 -2.88 3.52
CA ARG A 156 -0.08 -3.37 2.14
C ARG A 156 1.37 -3.18 1.71
N TYR A 157 1.75 -3.85 0.64
CA TYR A 157 3.09 -3.74 0.06
C TYR A 157 3.00 -3.17 -1.34
N GLU A 158 3.99 -2.35 -1.68
CA GLU A 158 4.21 -1.82 -3.02
C GLU A 158 5.55 -2.29 -3.60
N VAL A 159 5.64 -2.29 -4.92
CA VAL A 159 6.86 -2.58 -5.66
C VAL A 159 7.90 -1.47 -5.49
N VAL A 160 9.13 -1.86 -5.16
CA VAL A 160 10.33 -1.03 -5.27
C VAL A 160 11.42 -1.83 -5.98
N TRP A 161 11.96 -1.29 -7.07
CA TRP A 161 13.11 -1.87 -7.76
C TRP A 161 14.41 -1.35 -7.14
N ARG A 162 15.33 -2.26 -6.80
CA ARG A 162 16.68 -1.93 -6.33
C ARG A 162 17.69 -2.44 -7.35
N LEU A 163 18.10 -1.55 -8.24
CA LEU A 163 18.97 -1.89 -9.37
C LEU A 163 20.42 -1.61 -9.02
N ASN A 164 21.27 -2.63 -9.02
CA ASN A 164 22.70 -2.45 -8.79
C ASN A 164 23.40 -1.91 -10.04
N ILE A 165 24.00 -0.72 -9.94
CA ILE A 165 24.64 -0.01 -11.05
C ILE A 165 25.81 -0.82 -11.62
N LYS A 166 26.64 -1.44 -10.77
CA LYS A 166 27.83 -2.20 -11.19
C LYS A 166 27.44 -3.44 -12.00
N LYS A 167 26.46 -4.20 -11.52
CA LYS A 167 25.95 -5.39 -12.24
C LYS A 167 25.32 -5.04 -13.57
N LEU A 168 24.71 -3.85 -13.68
CA LEU A 168 24.13 -3.36 -14.93
C LEU A 168 25.23 -2.95 -15.92
N GLN A 169 26.24 -2.20 -15.47
CA GLN A 169 27.37 -1.76 -16.32
C GLN A 169 28.14 -2.95 -16.91
N GLU A 170 28.45 -3.97 -16.11
CA GLU A 170 29.15 -5.20 -16.58
C GLU A 170 28.42 -5.90 -17.74
N LYS A 171 27.09 -5.91 -17.72
CA LYS A 171 26.23 -6.56 -18.71
C LYS A 171 25.93 -5.66 -19.92
N CYS A 172 25.73 -4.36 -19.71
CA CYS A 172 25.47 -3.40 -20.77
C CYS A 172 26.64 -3.30 -21.76
N HIS A 173 27.90 -3.39 -21.30
CA HIS A 173 29.06 -3.43 -22.22
C HIS A 173 29.05 -4.60 -23.23
N SER A 174 28.19 -5.61 -23.04
CA SER A 174 28.09 -6.77 -23.93
C SER A 174 26.94 -6.69 -24.96
N PHE A 175 26.05 -5.69 -24.91
CA PHE A 175 24.89 -5.57 -25.79
C PHE A 175 24.80 -4.18 -26.45
N PRO A 176 24.19 -4.04 -27.65
CA PRO A 176 24.03 -2.73 -28.29
C PRO A 176 23.13 -1.80 -27.45
N PRO A 177 23.31 -0.47 -27.58
CA PRO A 177 22.70 0.51 -26.68
C PRO A 177 21.17 0.47 -26.78
N SER A 178 20.52 -0.05 -25.73
CA SER A 178 19.07 0.03 -25.57
C SER A 178 18.65 1.39 -25.03
N ALA A 179 17.34 1.70 -25.06
CA ALA A 179 16.77 2.91 -24.48
C ALA A 179 17.14 3.13 -23.00
N PHE A 180 17.51 2.06 -22.29
CA PHE A 180 18.00 2.11 -20.92
C PHE A 180 19.40 2.71 -20.79
N GLU A 181 20.32 2.45 -21.74
CA GLU A 181 21.65 3.09 -21.73
C GLU A 181 21.55 4.60 -21.95
N GLN A 182 20.64 5.05 -22.82
CA GLN A 182 20.38 6.48 -22.99
C GLN A 182 19.86 7.12 -21.71
N TRP A 183 19.01 6.41 -20.97
CA TRP A 183 18.50 6.87 -19.68
C TRP A 183 19.59 6.90 -18.60
N MET A 184 20.45 5.87 -18.56
CA MET A 184 21.59 5.79 -17.64
C MET A 184 22.61 6.90 -17.90
N HIS A 185 22.94 7.13 -19.18
CA HIS A 185 23.83 8.21 -19.61
C HIS A 185 23.25 9.59 -19.31
N LEU A 186 21.92 9.76 -19.32
CA LEU A 186 21.21 10.99 -18.90
C LEU A 186 21.22 11.20 -17.38
N VAL A 187 21.23 10.12 -16.60
CA VAL A 187 21.39 10.20 -15.13
C VAL A 187 22.83 10.55 -14.78
N GLU A 188 23.81 9.91 -15.41
CA GLU A 188 25.24 10.15 -15.19
C GLU A 188 25.70 11.54 -15.70
N THR A 189 25.25 12.01 -16.87
CA THR A 189 25.61 13.35 -17.38
C THR A 189 25.06 14.50 -16.53
N LYS A 190 23.96 14.28 -15.80
CA LYS A 190 23.41 15.26 -14.83
C LYS A 190 24.15 15.32 -13.50
N GLU A 191 25.10 14.40 -13.25
CA GLU A 191 26.04 14.51 -12.13
C GLU A 191 27.26 15.38 -12.51
N ALA A 192 27.66 15.37 -13.78
CA ALA A 192 28.79 16.15 -14.28
C ALA A 192 28.45 17.63 -14.53
N GLU A 193 27.20 17.95 -14.85
CA GLU A 193 26.75 19.31 -15.12
C GLU A 193 25.53 19.68 -14.26
N THR A 194 25.54 20.89 -13.71
CA THR A 194 24.45 21.63 -13.07
C THR A 194 24.16 21.49 -11.57
N ASN A 195 24.85 22.39 -10.87
CA ASN A 195 24.49 23.17 -9.70
C ASN A 195 23.23 24.07 -9.93
N SER A 196 22.11 23.51 -10.40
CA SER A 196 20.86 24.28 -10.57
C SER A 196 19.60 23.46 -10.30
N ASP A 197 18.75 24.05 -9.44
CA ASP A 197 17.40 23.65 -8.99
C ASP A 197 17.23 22.37 -8.16
N PRO A 198 17.08 22.50 -6.82
CA PRO A 198 16.83 21.37 -5.91
C PRO A 198 15.37 20.88 -5.90
N HIS A 199 14.42 21.54 -6.58
CA HIS A 199 12.99 21.27 -6.40
C HIS A 199 12.39 20.09 -7.19
N ILE A 200 13.13 19.46 -8.12
CA ILE A 200 12.62 18.33 -8.93
C ILE A 200 13.31 17.00 -8.57
N LYS A 201 14.47 17.02 -7.89
CA LYS A 201 15.28 15.83 -7.60
C LYS A 201 14.70 14.91 -6.52
N ASP A 202 13.81 15.41 -5.66
CA ASP A 202 13.37 14.68 -4.46
C ASP A 202 12.31 13.59 -4.65
N ARG A 203 11.76 13.41 -5.86
CA ARG A 203 10.61 12.50 -6.05
C ARG A 203 10.89 11.14 -6.68
N PHE A 204 12.02 10.93 -7.37
CA PHE A 204 12.14 9.74 -8.24
C PHE A 204 13.39 8.88 -8.05
N VAL A 205 14.47 9.39 -7.46
CA VAL A 205 15.72 8.61 -7.35
C VAL A 205 16.40 8.97 -6.04
N ARG A 206 16.24 8.11 -5.01
CA ARG A 206 17.14 8.16 -3.85
C ARG A 206 18.37 7.34 -4.20
N VAL A 207 19.42 8.00 -4.67
CA VAL A 207 20.76 7.39 -4.72
C VAL A 207 21.26 7.39 -3.28
N GLN A 208 21.14 6.25 -2.59
CA GLN A 208 21.85 6.06 -1.32
C GLN A 208 23.31 5.74 -1.62
N GLU A 209 24.23 5.96 -0.66
CA GLU A 209 25.69 5.71 -0.80
C GLU A 209 26.07 4.23 -1.01
N ASN A 210 25.10 3.34 -1.22
CA ASN A 210 25.30 1.98 -1.69
C ASN A 210 25.01 1.95 -3.20
N ASP A 211 25.78 1.18 -3.99
CA ASP A 211 25.77 1.07 -5.47
C ASP A 211 24.43 0.71 -6.17
N PHE A 212 23.29 1.15 -5.65
CA PHE A 212 21.95 0.74 -6.06
C PHE A 212 21.03 1.96 -6.22
N ILE A 213 20.25 1.94 -7.29
CA ILE A 213 19.19 2.91 -7.55
C ILE A 213 17.86 2.32 -7.09
N GLU A 214 17.13 3.06 -6.25
CA GLU A 214 15.77 2.71 -5.84
C GLU A 214 14.73 3.39 -6.75
N ILE A 215 13.91 2.59 -7.44
CA ILE A 215 12.80 3.07 -8.28
C ILE A 215 11.48 2.57 -7.68
N PRO A 216 10.70 3.42 -6.99
CA PRO A 216 9.39 3.03 -6.50
C PRO A 216 8.35 2.95 -7.63
N CYS A 217 7.36 2.07 -7.48
CA CYS A 217 6.23 2.00 -8.40
C CYS A 217 5.34 3.24 -8.32
N LEU A 218 4.95 3.78 -9.48
CA LEU A 218 4.07 4.96 -9.57
C LEU A 218 2.60 4.65 -9.23
N ALA A 219 2.19 3.40 -9.43
CA ALA A 219 0.82 2.94 -9.21
C ALA A 219 0.63 2.24 -7.84
N HIS A 220 1.71 2.11 -7.05
CA HIS A 220 1.71 1.39 -5.77
C HIS A 220 1.23 -0.08 -5.91
N ASP A 221 1.59 -0.71 -7.03
CA ASP A 221 1.18 -2.09 -7.33
C ASP A 221 1.71 -3.08 -6.32
N ASN A 222 0.93 -4.14 -6.09
CA ASN A 222 1.35 -5.27 -5.29
C ASN A 222 2.55 -5.97 -5.95
N PRO A 223 3.64 -6.29 -5.21
CA PRO A 223 4.80 -7.00 -5.71
C PRO A 223 4.49 -8.32 -6.44
N PHE A 224 3.40 -8.99 -6.06
CA PHE A 224 2.97 -10.22 -6.70
C PHE A 224 2.60 -10.03 -8.18
N LEU A 225 2.06 -8.86 -8.57
CA LEU A 225 1.62 -8.61 -9.93
C LEU A 225 2.76 -8.65 -10.96
N VAL A 226 4.01 -8.41 -10.54
CA VAL A 226 5.21 -8.46 -11.41
C VAL A 226 5.42 -9.85 -12.03
N ILE A 227 4.90 -10.90 -11.40
CA ILE A 227 4.92 -12.25 -11.96
C ILE A 227 4.02 -12.28 -13.21
N PRO A 228 4.49 -12.83 -14.36
CA PRO A 228 3.68 -12.99 -15.56
C PRO A 228 2.38 -13.76 -15.31
N LYS A 229 1.27 -13.32 -15.91
CA LYS A 229 -0.10 -13.86 -15.72
C LYS A 229 -0.16 -15.39 -15.82
N ASP A 230 0.52 -15.97 -16.80
CA ASP A 230 0.50 -17.41 -17.07
C ASP A 230 1.13 -18.23 -15.93
N GLN A 231 2.06 -17.64 -15.18
CA GLN A 231 2.80 -18.31 -14.11
C GLN A 231 2.16 -18.10 -12.74
N ARG A 232 1.34 -17.05 -12.55
CA ARG A 232 0.75 -16.70 -11.24
C ARG A 232 -0.01 -17.86 -10.60
N ARG A 233 -0.79 -18.61 -11.40
CA ARG A 233 -1.55 -19.77 -10.90
C ARG A 233 -0.64 -20.86 -10.36
N GLY A 234 0.42 -21.22 -11.10
CA GLY A 234 1.38 -22.24 -10.66
C GLY A 234 2.13 -21.81 -9.41
N VAL A 235 2.56 -20.55 -9.34
CA VAL A 235 3.25 -20.01 -8.16
C VAL A 235 2.36 -20.03 -6.92
N LEU A 236 1.10 -19.62 -7.03
CA LEU A 236 0.16 -19.65 -5.90
C LEU A 236 -0.21 -21.08 -5.49
N ASP A 237 -0.28 -22.00 -6.44
CA ASP A 237 -0.54 -23.41 -6.18
C ASP A 237 0.58 -24.06 -5.34
N GLU A 238 1.83 -23.68 -5.60
CA GLU A 238 3.01 -24.16 -4.88
C GLU A 238 3.20 -23.46 -3.52
N LEU A 239 2.95 -22.15 -3.45
CA LEU A 239 3.15 -21.35 -2.22
C LEU A 239 2.06 -21.55 -1.18
N ILE A 240 0.79 -21.69 -1.60
CA ILE A 240 -0.36 -21.74 -0.70
C ILE A 240 -0.77 -23.19 -0.49
N LYS A 241 -0.81 -23.60 0.78
CA LYS A 241 -1.30 -24.92 1.19
C LYS A 241 -2.75 -25.12 0.72
N ASN A 242 -3.13 -26.37 0.48
CA ASN A 242 -4.49 -26.75 0.07
C ASN A 242 -5.50 -26.57 1.20
N ASP A 243 -5.84 -25.32 1.48
CA ASP A 243 -6.78 -24.90 2.53
C ASP A 243 -8.04 -24.26 1.92
N GLN A 244 -9.02 -23.94 2.78
CA GLN A 244 -10.24 -23.21 2.41
C GLN A 244 -9.94 -21.92 1.63
N PHE A 245 -8.92 -21.17 2.05
CA PHE A 245 -8.52 -19.93 1.40
C PHE A 245 -8.07 -20.14 -0.05
N LYS A 246 -7.39 -21.25 -0.35
CA LYS A 246 -6.94 -21.55 -1.71
C LYS A 246 -8.14 -21.68 -2.66
N TRP A 247 -9.18 -22.38 -2.21
CA TRP A 247 -10.43 -22.49 -2.97
C TRP A 247 -11.09 -21.12 -3.19
N GLN A 248 -11.11 -20.27 -2.16
CA GLN A 248 -11.63 -18.90 -2.26
C GLN A 248 -10.83 -18.06 -3.26
N LEU A 249 -9.50 -18.10 -3.18
CA LEU A 249 -8.61 -17.36 -4.08
C LEU A 249 -8.85 -17.69 -5.56
N PHE A 250 -9.10 -18.97 -5.89
CA PHE A 250 -9.31 -19.40 -7.27
C PHE A 250 -10.76 -19.27 -7.77
N THR A 251 -11.74 -19.17 -6.86
CA THR A 251 -13.17 -19.23 -7.21
C THR A 251 -13.88 -17.89 -7.02
N GLU A 252 -13.52 -17.14 -5.99
CA GLU A 252 -14.19 -15.88 -5.63
C GLU A 252 -13.72 -14.73 -6.53
N LYS A 253 -14.67 -13.90 -6.96
CA LYS A 253 -14.40 -12.73 -7.83
C LYS A 253 -13.55 -11.67 -7.15
N GLU A 254 -13.55 -11.62 -5.82
CA GLU A 254 -12.81 -10.63 -5.05
C GLU A 254 -11.28 -10.78 -5.18
N TYR A 255 -10.79 -11.94 -5.64
CA TYR A 255 -9.37 -12.19 -5.93
C TYR A 255 -9.06 -12.28 -7.43
N GLU A 256 -10.04 -12.04 -8.31
CA GLU A 256 -9.86 -12.14 -9.76
C GLU A 256 -8.75 -11.19 -10.25
N TRP A 257 -8.63 -10.02 -9.63
CA TRP A 257 -7.59 -9.02 -9.93
C TRP A 257 -6.17 -9.59 -9.89
N VAL A 258 -5.89 -10.55 -8.98
CA VAL A 258 -4.59 -11.21 -8.83
C VAL A 258 -4.17 -11.90 -10.14
N PHE A 259 -5.14 -12.40 -10.91
CA PHE A 259 -4.89 -13.13 -12.16
C PHE A 259 -5.10 -12.27 -13.41
N THR A 260 -5.98 -11.26 -13.36
CA THR A 260 -6.38 -10.48 -14.53
C THR A 260 -5.63 -9.16 -14.68
N GLU A 261 -5.20 -8.53 -13.59
CA GLU A 261 -4.55 -7.22 -13.65
C GLU A 261 -3.10 -7.29 -14.15
N ASP A 262 -2.71 -6.27 -14.90
CA ASP A 262 -1.34 -6.03 -15.33
C ASP A 262 -0.64 -5.10 -14.34
N THR A 263 0.68 -5.24 -14.23
CA THR A 263 1.49 -4.24 -13.53
C THR A 263 1.57 -2.94 -14.29
N CYS A 264 1.98 -1.90 -13.56
CA CYS A 264 2.34 -0.59 -14.07
C CYS A 264 3.27 -0.71 -15.29
N THR A 265 3.06 0.15 -16.29
CA THR A 265 3.82 0.14 -17.54
C THR A 265 5.32 0.29 -17.30
N VAL A 266 5.71 1.08 -16.30
CA VAL A 266 7.11 1.24 -15.88
C VAL A 266 7.67 -0.06 -15.30
N CYS A 267 6.91 -0.74 -14.45
CA CYS A 267 7.28 -1.98 -13.78
C CYS A 267 7.46 -3.11 -14.80
N SER A 268 6.51 -3.23 -15.74
CA SER A 268 6.58 -4.17 -16.85
C SER A 268 7.79 -3.90 -17.74
N SER A 269 8.04 -2.64 -18.11
CA SER A 269 9.22 -2.26 -18.90
C SER A 269 10.55 -2.61 -18.20
N ILE A 270 10.67 -2.31 -16.90
CA ILE A 270 11.85 -2.67 -16.09
C ILE A 270 12.01 -4.19 -16.06
N TYR A 271 10.94 -4.94 -15.80
CA TYR A 271 10.97 -6.40 -15.76
C TYR A 271 11.44 -7.01 -17.09
N HIS A 272 10.87 -6.59 -18.22
CA HIS A 272 11.26 -7.10 -19.54
C HIS A 272 12.71 -6.75 -19.88
N THR A 273 13.13 -5.52 -19.61
CA THR A 273 14.52 -5.08 -19.85
C THR A 273 15.53 -5.90 -19.03
N LEU A 274 15.23 -6.12 -17.74
CA LEU A 274 16.10 -6.94 -16.89
C LEU A 274 16.10 -8.40 -17.34
N LEU A 275 14.97 -8.94 -17.78
CA LEU A 275 14.88 -10.30 -18.27
C LEU A 275 15.73 -10.51 -19.53
N GLU A 276 15.73 -9.55 -20.46
CA GLU A 276 16.57 -9.58 -21.66
C GLU A 276 18.07 -9.54 -21.32
N LEU A 277 18.47 -8.70 -20.35
CA LEU A 277 19.87 -8.53 -19.94
C LEU A 277 20.43 -9.75 -19.16
N PHE A 278 19.65 -10.27 -18.22
CA PHE A 278 20.12 -11.32 -17.31
C PHE A 278 19.77 -12.73 -17.78
N GLN A 279 18.72 -12.91 -18.59
CA GLN A 279 18.20 -14.21 -19.07
C GLN A 279 17.85 -15.22 -17.95
N ASP A 280 17.86 -14.78 -16.69
CA ASP A 280 17.51 -15.57 -15.51
C ASP A 280 16.47 -14.82 -14.66
N PRO A 281 15.24 -15.34 -14.54
CA PRO A 281 14.19 -14.73 -13.72
C PRO A 281 14.57 -14.59 -12.26
N LYS A 282 15.34 -15.53 -11.68
CA LYS A 282 15.71 -15.48 -10.26
C LYS A 282 16.54 -14.25 -9.94
N THR A 283 17.51 -13.95 -10.81
CA THR A 283 18.32 -12.74 -10.71
C THR A 283 17.46 -11.47 -10.82
N VAL A 284 16.47 -11.44 -11.70
CA VAL A 284 15.55 -10.29 -11.85
C VAL A 284 14.72 -10.08 -10.58
N PHE A 285 14.11 -11.16 -10.04
CA PHE A 285 13.33 -11.09 -8.80
C PHE A 285 14.19 -10.78 -7.57
N SER A 286 15.49 -11.05 -7.58
CA SER A 286 16.41 -10.62 -6.50
C SER A 286 16.57 -9.09 -6.40
N MET A 287 16.31 -8.37 -7.51
CA MET A 287 16.33 -6.91 -7.57
C MET A 287 14.96 -6.29 -7.24
N LEU A 288 13.93 -7.12 -7.08
CA LEU A 288 12.59 -6.70 -6.70
C LEU A 288 12.47 -6.69 -5.17
N PHE A 289 11.97 -5.58 -4.62
CA PHE A 289 11.73 -5.42 -3.20
C PHE A 289 10.27 -5.02 -2.97
N ALA A 290 9.75 -5.44 -1.83
CA ALA A 290 8.42 -5.07 -1.35
C ALA A 290 8.59 -4.04 -0.24
N ARG A 291 8.03 -2.85 -0.43
CA ARG A 291 8.02 -1.80 0.60
C ARG A 291 6.64 -1.74 1.25
N PRO A 292 6.56 -1.68 2.59
CA PRO A 292 5.30 -1.37 3.27
C PRO A 292 4.74 -0.03 2.80
N TYR A 293 3.50 -0.04 2.34
CA TYR A 293 2.82 1.14 1.81
C TYR A 293 2.30 2.00 2.96
N TYR A 294 2.80 3.23 3.03
CA TYR A 294 2.44 4.18 4.07
C TYR A 294 1.48 5.22 3.53
N VAL A 295 0.28 5.27 4.11
CA VAL A 295 -0.73 6.26 3.72
C VAL A 295 -0.52 7.52 4.56
N ASN A 296 -0.32 8.64 3.89
CA ASN A 296 -0.26 9.97 4.47
C ASN A 296 -0.99 10.99 3.61
N ARG A 297 -2.14 11.43 4.10
CA ARG A 297 -3.03 12.34 3.35
C ARG A 297 -2.43 13.73 3.17
N ARG A 298 -1.59 14.20 4.10
CA ARG A 298 -1.01 15.56 4.05
C ARG A 298 0.06 15.68 2.98
N ILE A 299 0.80 14.60 2.75
CA ILE A 299 1.89 14.55 1.76
C ILE A 299 1.34 14.17 0.37
N GLY A 300 0.09 13.70 0.29
CA GLY A 300 -0.49 13.18 -0.94
C GLY A 300 0.06 11.81 -1.33
N ASN A 301 0.58 11.06 -0.35
CA ASN A 301 0.95 9.66 -0.52
C ASN A 301 -0.25 8.81 -0.06
N GLY A 302 -1.09 8.37 -0.98
CA GLY A 302 -2.34 7.67 -0.67
C GLY A 302 -3.18 7.37 -1.90
#